data_AF-A0A961I8V7-F1
#
_entry.id   AF-A0A961I8V7-F1
#
_cell.length_a   1.000
_cell.length_b   1.000
_cell.length_c   1.000
_cell.angle_alpha   90.00
_cell.angle_beta   90.00
_cell.angle_gamma   90.00
#
_symmetry.space_group_name_H-M   'P 1'
#
loop_
_entity.id
_entity.type
_entity.pdbx_description
1 polymer ?
#
loop_
_entity_poly.entity_id
_entity_poly.type
_entity_poly.pdbx_seq_one_letter_code
_entity_poly.pdbx_strand_id
1 'polypeptide(L)' 'MIRYYQGDSESIAQLFTAAIHRSGRHHYTPEQLHAWAPLKIDLAYWHHRCELKRPFIYVHNSHTLG' A
#
# COMPACT_ATOMS: atom_id res chain seq x y z
N MET A 1 -10.97 -4.57 12.68
CA MET A 1 -11.47 -3.29 13.21
C MET A 1 -11.06 -2.18 12.26
N ILE A 2 -11.96 -1.26 11.90
CA ILE A 2 -11.61 -0.07 11.13
C ILE A 2 -11.17 1.02 12.13
N ARG A 3 -10.05 1.69 11.86
CA ARG A 3 -9.54 2.84 12.61
C ARG A 3 -9.06 3.94 11.68
N TYR A 4 -8.85 5.14 12.23
CA TYR A 4 -8.22 6.24 11.51
C TYR A 4 -6.71 5.97 11.32
N TYR A 5 -6.17 6.52 10.24
CA TYR A 5 -4.73 6.60 10.00
C TYR A 5 -3.97 7.24 11.18
N GLN A 6 -2.89 6.59 11.60
CA GLN A 6 -2.01 6.98 12.71
C GLN A 6 -0.53 6.83 12.33
N GLY A 7 -0.14 7.28 11.13
CA GLY A 7 1.25 7.16 10.66
C GLY A 7 1.55 5.85 9.92
N ASP A 8 0.53 5.09 9.54
CA ASP A 8 0.64 3.75 8.92
C ASP A 8 1.16 3.74 7.47
N SER A 9 1.78 4.83 7.02
CA SER A 9 2.11 5.08 5.61
C SER A 9 3.00 4.00 5.01
N GLU A 10 3.98 3.49 5.78
CA GLU A 10 4.84 2.39 5.36
C GLU A 10 4.06 1.07 5.22
N SER A 11 3.23 0.73 6.21
CA SER A 11 2.40 -0.49 6.15
C SER A 11 1.42 -0.46 4.97
N ILE A 12 0.82 0.71 4.71
CA ILE A 12 -0.06 0.92 3.55
C ILE A 12 0.72 0.74 2.25
N ALA A 13 1.91 1.32 2.14
CA ALA A 13 2.73 1.24 0.94
C ALA A 13 3.15 -0.20 0.63
N GLN A 14 3.58 -0.94 1.64
CA GLN A 14 3.94 -2.35 1.51
C GLN A 14 2.73 -3.21 1.10
N LEU A 15 1.59 -3.02 1.76
CA LEU A 15 0.35 -3.72 1.44
C LEU A 15 -0.12 -3.43 0.01
N PHE A 16 -0.11 -2.17 -0.40
CA PHE A 16 -0.49 -1.75 -1.75
C PHE A 16 0.40 -2.43 -2.81
N THR A 17 1.72 -2.30 -2.67
CA THR A 17 2.67 -2.89 -3.62
C THR A 17 2.52 -4.41 -3.67
N ALA A 18 2.41 -5.08 -2.52
CA ALA A 18 2.21 -6.52 -2.46
C ALA A 18 0.88 -6.94 -3.13
N ALA A 19 -0.21 -6.21 -2.90
CA ALA A 19 -1.50 -6.50 -3.50
C ALA A 19 -1.48 -6.38 -5.03
N ILE A 20 -0.85 -5.31 -5.57
CA ILE A 20 -0.70 -5.13 -7.02
C ILE A 20 0.09 -6.27 -7.64
N HIS A 21 1.25 -6.62 -7.08
CA HIS A 21 2.08 -7.71 -7.63
C HIS A 21 1.42 -9.08 -7.47
N ARG A 22 0.77 -9.35 -6.34
CA ARG A 22 0.15 -10.67 -6.08
C ARG A 22 -1.09 -10.90 -6.93
N SER A 23 -1.97 -9.90 -7.05
CA SER A 23 -3.23 -10.03 -7.79
C SER A 23 -3.04 -9.73 -9.28
N GLY A 24 -2.15 -8.79 -9.61
CA GLY A 24 -1.94 -8.31 -10.96
C GLY A 24 -1.06 -9.20 -11.84
N ARG A 25 -0.20 -10.07 -11.28
CA ARG A 25 0.69 -10.96 -12.06
C ARG A 25 -0.01 -11.88 -13.07
N HIS A 26 -1.32 -12.09 -12.91
CA HIS A 26 -2.11 -12.91 -13.83
C HIS A 26 -2.66 -12.11 -15.02
N HIS A 27 -2.57 -10.79 -14.97
CA HIS A 27 -3.21 -9.87 -15.94
C HIS A 27 -2.23 -8.86 -16.56
N TYR A 28 -1.08 -8.62 -15.92
CA TYR A 28 -0.11 -7.60 -16.31
C TYR A 28 1.29 -8.18 -16.38
N THR A 29 2.11 -7.63 -17.27
CA THR A 29 3.52 -7.99 -17.35
C THR A 29 4.30 -7.46 -16.14
N PRO A 30 5.48 -8.02 -15.83
CA PRO A 30 6.33 -7.51 -14.75
C PRO A 30 6.64 -6.02 -14.89
N GLU A 31 6.85 -5.52 -16.11
CA GLU A 31 7.13 -4.11 -16.39
C GLU A 31 5.92 -3.22 -16.08
N GLN A 32 4.72 -3.67 -16.45
CA GLN A 32 3.48 -2.96 -16.12
C GLN A 32 3.22 -2.92 -14.61
N LEU A 33 3.45 -4.03 -13.91
CA LEU A 33 3.35 -4.09 -12.46
C LEU A 33 4.38 -3.19 -11.78
N HIS A 34 5.61 -3.15 -12.29
CA HIS A 34 6.65 -2.28 -11.77
C HIS A 34 6.35 -0.80 -12.03
N ALA A 35 5.83 -0.47 -13.20
CA ALA A 35 5.40 0.89 -13.53
C ALA A 35 4.21 1.34 -12.65
N TRP A 36 3.31 0.42 -12.30
CA TRP A 36 2.18 0.72 -11.41
C TRP A 36 2.61 0.80 -9.94
N ALA A 37 3.38 -0.18 -9.46
CA ALA A 37 3.84 -0.27 -8.08
C ALA A 37 5.32 -0.71 -8.06
N PRO A 38 6.26 0.25 -8.03
CA PRO A 38 7.67 -0.06 -7.98
C PRO A 38 8.03 -0.86 -6.73
N LEU A 39 8.88 -1.89 -6.89
CA LEU A 39 9.38 -2.69 -5.76
C LEU A 39 10.26 -1.86 -4.81
N LYS A 40 10.93 -0.84 -5.33
CA LYS A 40 11.57 0.19 -4.52
C LYS A 40 10.52 1.22 -4.13
N ILE A 41 9.92 1.01 -2.96
CA ILE A 41 8.85 1.86 -2.44
C ILE A 41 9.42 3.24 -2.04
N ASP A 42 8.85 4.31 -2.59
CA ASP A 42 9.13 5.69 -2.16
C ASP A 42 8.33 6.02 -0.89
N LEU A 43 8.94 5.79 0.27
CA LEU A 43 8.29 6.04 1.56
C LEU A 43 7.97 7.53 1.80
N ALA A 44 8.74 8.46 1.22
CA ALA A 44 8.47 9.88 1.36
C ALA A 44 7.20 10.28 0.61
N TYR A 45 7.04 9.77 -0.62
CA TYR A 45 5.80 9.92 -1.39
C TYR A 45 4.59 9.34 -0.64
N TRP A 46 4.72 8.13 -0.09
CA TRP A 46 3.63 7.48 0.63
C TRP A 46 3.28 8.19 1.94
N HIS A 47 4.27 8.67 2.68
CA HIS A 47 4.06 9.50 3.85
C HIS A 47 3.27 10.76 3.49
N HIS A 48 3.74 11.53 2.51
CA HIS A 48 3.05 12.74 2.06
C HIS A 48 1.61 12.46 1.60
N ARG A 49 1.42 11.41 0.79
CA ARG A 49 0.10 10.99 0.31
C ARG A 49 -0.85 10.60 1.46
N CYS A 50 -0.36 9.85 2.45
CA CYS A 50 -1.19 9.38 3.57
C CYS A 50 -1.51 10.50 4.56
N GLU A 51 -0.57 11.41 4.83
CA GLU A 51 -0.84 12.60 5.64
C GLU A 51 -1.89 13.49 4.99
N LEU A 52 -1.85 13.65 3.67
CA LEU A 52 -2.83 14.45 2.93
C LEU A 52 -4.23 13.80 2.91
N LYS A 53 -4.29 12.48 2.65
CA LYS A 53 -5.58 11.78 2.45
C LYS A 53 -6.19 11.24 3.74
N ARG A 54 -5.38 10.99 4.76
CA ARG A 54 -5.75 10.37 6.04
C ARG A 54 -6.73 9.18 5.88
N PRO A 55 -6.31 8.09 5.21
CA PRO A 55 -7.20 6.97 4.91
C PRO A 55 -7.72 6.27 6.17
N PHE A 56 -8.83 5.55 6.02
CA PHE A 56 -9.26 4.57 7.01
C PHE A 56 -8.43 3.30 6.87
N ILE A 57 -8.18 2.63 8.00
CA ILE A 57 -7.35 1.44 8.08
C ILE A 57 -8.15 0.32 8.73
N TYR A 58 -8.32 -0.79 8.02
CA TYR A 58 -8.81 -2.04 8.53
C TYR A 58 -7.63 -2.89 9.06
N VAL A 59 -7.67 -3.16 10.37
CA VAL A 59 -6.70 -3.99 11.07
C VAL A 59 -7.35 -5.30 11.50
N HIS A 60 -6.66 -6.42 11.27
CA HIS A 60 -7.04 -7.74 11.77
C HIS A 60 -5.83 -8.40 12.44
N ASN A 61 -5.98 -8.89 13.67
CA ASN A 61 -4.90 -9.50 14.46
C ASN A 61 -3.62 -8.64 14.49
N SER A 62 -3.77 -7.32 14.67
CA SER A 62 -2.68 -6.32 14.67
C SER A 62 -1.96 -6.11 13.33
N HIS A 63 -2.46 -6.68 12.23
CA HIS A 63 -1.92 -6.48 10.89
C HIS A 63 -2.85 -5.58 10.06
N THR A 64 -2.26 -4.61 9.36
CA THR A 64 -2.97 -3.77 8.38
C THR A 64 -3.32 -4.59 7.15
N LEU A 65 -4.60 -4.67 6.80
CA LEU A 65 -5.10 -5.48 5.69
C LEU A 65 -5.81 -4.68 4.58
N GLY A 66 -6.24 -3.44 4.86
CA GLY A 66 -6.92 -2.59 3.89
C GLY A 66 -7.27 -1.22 4.43
#